data_AF-A0A4U1GCI7-F1
#
_entry.id   AF-A0A4U1GCI7-F1
#
_cell.length_a   1.000
_cell.length_b   1.000
_cell.length_c   1.000
_cell.angle_alpha   90.00
_cell.angle_beta   90.00
_cell.angle_gamma   90.00
#
_symmetry.space_group_name_H-M   'P 1'
#
loop_
_entity.id
_entity.type
_entity.pdbx_description
1 polymer ?
#
loop_
_entity_poly.entity_id
_entity_poly.type
_entity_poly.pdbx_seq_one_letter_code
_entity_poly.pdbx_strand_id
1 'polypeptide(L)'
;MKSNERIAYCRVFSDLIMADSVIDAGEMDYFTGFRADFRLSRQEEIEAKGMTLAEAIGILRESDKETREELVSRCRALSVSDGFCARLEALLIMGVARALDDLYGEVSHIYSFPKNIFDIPTSCLIYIEGEPAECVDNLVERNYRGLFSEFRLGGFEFIYIPEIIRHYREAEPGLMERIAGFIAPQLSEERRREGVEKLLRMTTYEFTKDILCNKLGMDSLRNTTPAFFLKIGTSFVGDTIYSNYLKMDIEGDLMRDVHEFLDEFTSMLSSDVVIVSNNREQHNQFLYAGFYKLLLDMHLMRRNVRSRIFINPYKEEISFPDIDTVLHGLHRREKALYLTMLVMSSRGGVNFASPATSRQREAYDRRMNKLQEMYRHFYGIFGGDKDKAPDLRQSDIRRPMLSLIKRQLGKLSGQLLNIGDYVVSKDKDNTLFIHLDSSLVEVKDGMTGDMVPLTEWIKTSSQF
;
A
#
# COMPACT_ATOMS: atom_id res chain seq x y z
N MET A 1 -3.70 32.91 21.30
CA MET A 1 -3.47 31.91 20.25
C MET A 1 -2.75 32.48 19.04
N LYS A 2 -1.62 31.87 18.67
CA LYS A 2 -0.79 32.18 17.49
C LYS A 2 -1.48 31.71 16.20
N SER A 3 -0.97 32.15 15.04
CA SER A 3 -1.52 31.75 13.73
C SER A 3 -1.48 30.25 13.51
N ASN A 4 -0.34 29.61 13.77
CA ASN A 4 -0.18 28.18 13.55
C ASN A 4 -1.10 27.34 14.45
N GLU A 5 -1.35 27.80 15.68
CA GLU A 5 -2.29 27.16 16.60
C GLU A 5 -3.73 27.27 16.07
N ARG A 6 -4.14 28.43 15.53
CA ARG A 6 -5.44 28.59 14.85
C ARG A 6 -5.60 27.65 13.66
N ILE A 7 -4.57 27.51 12.84
CA ILE A 7 -4.59 26.58 11.70
C ILE A 7 -4.74 25.13 12.19
N ALA A 8 -3.98 24.74 13.23
CA ALA A 8 -4.05 23.41 13.81
C ALA A 8 -5.42 23.11 14.46
N TYR A 9 -6.02 24.07 15.17
CA TYR A 9 -7.41 23.96 15.64
C TYR A 9 -8.35 23.71 14.46
N CYS A 10 -8.30 24.58 13.44
CA CYS A 10 -9.16 24.47 12.27
C CYS A 10 -9.00 23.10 11.57
N ARG A 11 -7.80 22.52 11.60
CA ARG A 11 -7.54 21.16 11.10
C ARG A 11 -8.29 20.10 11.92
N VAL A 12 -8.15 20.12 13.24
CA VAL A 12 -8.80 19.15 14.14
C VAL A 12 -10.33 19.23 14.01
N PHE A 13 -10.91 20.43 14.02
CA PHE A 13 -12.35 20.64 13.83
C PHE A 13 -12.84 20.15 12.46
N SER A 14 -12.07 20.42 11.39
CA SER A 14 -12.41 19.93 10.06
C SER A 14 -12.44 18.41 10.00
N ASP A 15 -11.46 17.74 10.62
CA ASP A 15 -11.38 16.28 10.63
C ASP A 15 -12.50 15.67 11.49
N LEU A 16 -12.95 16.37 12.55
CA LEU A 16 -14.08 15.95 13.39
C LEU A 16 -15.42 16.01 12.66
N ILE A 17 -15.75 17.16 12.05
CA ILE A 17 -16.99 17.35 11.27
C ILE A 17 -17.07 16.38 10.08
N MET A 18 -15.94 15.92 9.55
CA MET A 18 -15.92 14.99 8.42
C MET A 18 -15.80 13.51 8.86
N ALA A 19 -15.77 13.22 10.16
CA ALA A 19 -15.35 11.93 10.68
C ALA A 19 -16.30 10.79 10.29
N ASP A 20 -17.61 11.01 10.36
CA ASP A 20 -18.64 10.00 10.10
C ASP A 20 -19.21 10.04 8.67
N SER A 21 -18.66 10.92 7.82
CA SER A 21 -19.08 11.18 6.44
C SER A 21 -20.47 11.81 6.28
N VAL A 22 -21.07 12.29 7.36
CA VAL A 22 -22.27 13.13 7.37
C VAL A 22 -21.83 14.53 7.80
N ILE A 23 -22.41 15.57 7.20
CA ILE A 23 -22.19 16.95 7.65
C ILE A 23 -23.57 17.52 7.95
N ASP A 24 -23.78 17.89 9.20
CA ASP A 24 -25.06 18.37 9.69
C ASP A 24 -25.09 19.91 9.83
N ALA A 25 -26.29 20.46 9.99
CA ALA A 25 -26.46 21.91 10.09
C ALA A 25 -25.94 22.47 11.43
N GLY A 26 -26.11 21.71 12.52
CA GLY A 26 -25.63 22.04 13.86
C GLY A 26 -24.11 22.14 13.94
N GLU A 27 -23.40 21.18 13.36
CA GLU A 27 -21.94 21.21 13.20
C GLU A 27 -21.48 22.47 12.45
N MET A 28 -22.16 22.84 11.37
CA MET A 28 -21.79 24.00 10.56
C MET A 28 -22.11 25.33 11.25
N ASP A 29 -23.19 25.40 12.02
CA ASP A 29 -23.52 26.53 12.88
C ASP A 29 -22.48 26.69 14.00
N TYR A 30 -22.10 25.58 14.65
CA TYR A 30 -21.04 25.56 15.65
C TYR A 30 -19.69 26.00 15.05
N PHE A 31 -19.33 25.47 13.88
CA PHE A 31 -18.12 25.87 13.17
C PHE A 31 -18.13 27.36 12.79
N THR A 32 -19.29 27.92 12.45
CA THR A 32 -19.44 29.36 12.19
C THR A 32 -19.17 30.19 13.45
N GLY A 33 -19.67 29.76 14.61
CA GLY A 33 -19.34 30.35 15.91
C GLY A 33 -17.85 30.26 16.22
N PHE A 34 -17.26 29.08 16.06
CA PHE A 34 -15.83 28.84 16.24
C PHE A 34 -14.97 29.76 15.35
N ARG A 35 -15.33 29.96 14.09
CA ARG A 35 -14.64 30.90 13.19
C ARG A 35 -14.67 32.33 13.70
N ALA A 36 -15.78 32.75 14.29
CA ALA A 36 -15.93 34.08 14.87
C ALA A 36 -15.10 34.23 16.16
N ASP A 37 -15.17 33.25 17.06
CA ASP A 37 -14.46 33.23 18.36
C ASP A 37 -12.93 33.37 18.16
N PHE A 38 -12.38 32.61 17.22
CA PHE A 38 -10.93 32.60 16.96
C PHE A 38 -10.48 33.54 15.84
N ARG A 39 -11.41 34.29 15.22
CA ARG A 39 -11.14 35.21 14.09
C ARG A 39 -10.36 34.54 12.96
N LEU A 40 -10.78 33.33 12.60
CA LEU A 40 -10.14 32.54 11.54
C LEU A 40 -10.30 33.22 10.18
N SER A 41 -9.19 33.44 9.51
CA SER A 41 -9.17 33.93 8.14
C SER A 41 -9.38 32.80 7.14
N ARG A 42 -9.87 33.15 5.94
CA ARG A 42 -10.04 32.17 4.86
C ARG A 42 -8.72 31.51 4.44
N GLN A 43 -7.61 32.23 4.57
CA GLN A 43 -6.29 31.70 4.25
C GLN A 43 -5.87 30.61 5.26
N GLU A 44 -6.12 30.82 6.55
CA GLU A 44 -5.86 29.82 7.59
C GLU A 44 -6.70 28.54 7.41
N GLU A 45 -7.95 28.67 6.94
CA GLU A 45 -8.78 27.50 6.59
C GLU A 45 -8.19 26.69 5.42
N ILE A 46 -7.65 27.38 4.41
CA ILE A 46 -7.01 26.73 3.25
C ILE A 46 -5.74 26.01 3.71
N GLU A 47 -4.93 26.67 4.55
CA GLU A 47 -3.71 26.09 5.12
C GLU A 47 -4.02 24.88 5.99
N ALA A 48 -5.10 24.92 6.78
CA ALA A 48 -5.55 23.78 7.57
C ALA A 48 -5.89 22.56 6.69
N LYS A 49 -6.49 22.77 5.50
CA LYS A 49 -6.74 21.67 4.55
C LYS A 49 -5.47 21.09 3.93
N GLY A 50 -4.35 21.79 4.00
CA GLY A 50 -3.03 21.32 3.54
C GLY A 50 -2.18 20.65 4.63
N MET A 51 -2.65 20.63 5.88
CA MET A 51 -1.93 20.07 7.04
C MET A 51 -2.51 18.71 7.43
N THR A 52 -1.69 17.75 7.85
CA THR A 52 -2.14 16.46 8.40
C THR A 52 -2.61 16.61 9.86
N LEU A 53 -3.38 15.64 10.36
CA LEU A 53 -3.77 15.63 11.78
C LEU A 53 -2.54 15.50 12.70
N ALA A 54 -1.57 14.65 12.34
CA ALA A 54 -0.34 14.48 13.12
C ALA A 54 0.45 15.79 13.24
N GLU A 55 0.57 16.57 12.15
CA GLU A 55 1.22 17.90 12.18
C GLU A 55 0.46 18.89 13.07
N ALA A 56 -0.87 18.92 12.96
CA ALA A 56 -1.70 19.79 13.81
C ALA A 56 -1.49 19.49 15.29
N ILE A 57 -1.49 18.20 15.66
CA ILE A 57 -1.28 17.78 17.05
C ILE A 57 0.15 18.08 17.50
N GLY A 58 1.15 17.92 16.64
CA GLY A 58 2.52 18.34 16.92
C GLY A 58 2.65 19.83 17.24
N ILE A 59 1.91 20.71 16.55
CA ILE A 59 1.85 22.15 16.86
C ILE A 59 1.18 22.39 18.22
N LEU A 60 0.06 21.71 18.48
CA LEU A 60 -0.77 21.92 19.66
C LEU A 60 -0.16 21.37 20.94
N ARG A 61 0.70 20.35 20.86
CA ARG A 61 1.44 19.83 22.02
C ARG A 61 2.33 20.89 22.66
N GLU A 62 2.87 21.81 21.86
CA GLU A 62 3.72 22.93 22.29
C GLU A 62 2.93 24.14 22.81
N SER A 63 1.60 24.10 22.73
CA SER A 63 0.72 25.13 23.30
C SER A 63 0.57 24.96 24.82
N ASP A 64 0.12 26.02 25.50
CA ASP A 64 -0.17 25.95 26.92
C ASP A 64 -1.35 25.00 27.23
N LYS A 65 -1.40 24.57 28.49
CA LYS A 65 -2.41 23.62 28.98
C LYS A 65 -3.85 24.11 28.75
N GLU A 66 -4.11 25.39 29.00
CA GLU A 66 -5.45 25.99 28.85
C GLU A 66 -5.93 25.88 27.40
N THR A 67 -5.06 26.17 26.44
CA THR A 67 -5.31 26.00 25.01
C THR A 67 -5.66 24.52 24.69
N ARG A 68 -4.84 23.57 25.13
CA ARG A 68 -5.07 22.14 24.85
C ARG A 68 -6.39 21.63 25.45
N GLU A 69 -6.68 22.00 26.70
CA GLU A 69 -7.92 21.62 27.39
C GLU A 69 -9.15 22.28 26.74
N GLU A 70 -9.05 23.55 26.32
CA GLU A 70 -10.13 24.22 25.60
C GLU A 70 -10.44 23.51 24.27
N LEU A 71 -9.42 23.12 23.50
CA LEU A 71 -9.63 22.37 22.26
C LEU A 71 -10.42 21.09 22.50
N VAL A 72 -9.97 20.26 23.44
CA VAL A 72 -10.63 18.97 23.75
C VAL A 72 -12.07 19.19 24.22
N SER A 73 -12.29 20.19 25.09
CA SER A 73 -13.63 20.56 25.56
C SER A 73 -14.55 20.96 24.40
N ARG A 74 -14.04 21.78 23.47
CA ARG A 74 -14.80 22.25 22.31
C ARG A 74 -15.07 21.14 21.28
N CYS A 75 -14.16 20.19 21.12
CA CYS A 75 -14.40 18.99 20.29
C CYS A 75 -15.53 18.14 20.89
N ARG A 76 -15.53 17.90 22.21
CA ARG A 76 -16.61 17.19 22.90
C ARG A 76 -17.96 17.91 22.77
N ALA A 77 -17.95 19.24 22.83
CA ALA A 77 -19.17 20.04 22.66
C ALA A 77 -19.71 20.01 21.22
N LEU A 78 -18.82 19.98 20.21
CA LEU A 78 -19.21 19.86 18.81
C LEU A 78 -19.89 18.51 18.53
N SER A 79 -19.29 17.40 18.99
CA SER A 79 -19.80 16.04 18.73
C SER A 79 -21.11 15.70 19.45
N VAL A 80 -21.65 16.60 20.28
CA VAL A 80 -22.98 16.45 20.90
C VAL A 80 -23.92 17.59 20.51
N SER A 81 -23.51 18.45 19.57
CA SER A 81 -24.29 19.62 19.17
C SER A 81 -25.60 19.25 18.48
N ASP A 82 -25.64 18.09 17.84
CA ASP A 82 -26.81 17.46 17.22
C ASP A 82 -27.51 16.43 18.15
N GLY A 83 -26.95 16.21 19.35
CA GLY A 83 -27.41 15.25 20.34
C GLY A 83 -26.87 13.83 20.17
N PHE A 84 -25.92 13.58 19.26
CA PHE A 84 -25.37 12.25 18.99
C PHE A 84 -23.87 12.28 18.64
N CYS A 85 -23.05 11.67 19.49
CA CYS A 85 -21.63 11.46 19.20
C CYS A 85 -21.43 10.10 18.51
N ALA A 86 -21.02 10.14 17.24
CA ALA A 86 -20.71 8.97 16.45
C ALA A 86 -19.41 8.30 16.92
N ARG A 87 -19.28 6.99 16.65
CA ARG A 87 -18.07 6.21 17.00
C ARG A 87 -16.78 6.82 16.46
N LEU A 88 -16.78 7.33 15.23
CA LEU A 88 -15.58 7.88 14.59
C LEU A 88 -15.18 9.23 15.18
N GLU A 89 -16.16 10.06 15.57
CA GLU A 89 -15.91 11.29 16.32
C GLU A 89 -15.32 10.99 17.70
N ALA A 90 -15.93 10.05 18.44
CA ALA A 90 -15.44 9.61 19.74
C ALA A 90 -13.99 9.10 19.65
N LEU A 91 -13.64 8.32 18.62
CA LEU A 91 -12.27 7.86 18.39
C LEU A 91 -11.30 9.01 18.09
N LEU A 92 -11.72 9.98 17.28
CA LEU A 92 -10.90 11.15 16.98
C LEU A 92 -10.68 12.00 18.25
N ILE A 93 -11.73 12.25 19.02
CA ILE A 93 -11.67 12.97 20.30
C ILE A 93 -10.76 12.22 21.28
N MET A 94 -10.86 10.90 21.40
CA MET A 94 -9.95 10.09 22.22
C MET A 94 -8.50 10.30 21.80
N GLY A 95 -8.21 10.22 20.50
CA GLY A 95 -6.87 10.40 19.98
C GLY A 95 -6.31 11.78 20.29
N VAL A 96 -7.10 12.84 20.05
CA VAL A 96 -6.70 14.22 20.31
C VAL A 96 -6.50 14.45 21.81
N ALA A 97 -7.43 14.00 22.65
CA ALA A 97 -7.36 14.16 24.10
C ALA A 97 -6.11 13.49 24.68
N ARG A 98 -5.86 12.22 24.35
CA ARG A 98 -4.70 11.48 24.87
C ARG A 98 -3.38 12.06 24.37
N ALA A 99 -3.30 12.49 23.11
CA ALA A 99 -2.07 13.06 22.55
C ALA A 99 -1.73 14.48 23.07
N LEU A 100 -2.72 15.20 23.62
CA LEU A 100 -2.54 16.56 24.16
C LEU A 100 -2.54 16.62 25.70
N ASP A 101 -2.80 15.50 26.36
CA ASP A 101 -2.81 15.39 27.82
C ASP A 101 -1.40 15.45 28.41
N ASP A 102 -1.27 15.99 29.63
CA ASP A 102 0.02 16.13 30.33
C ASP A 102 0.62 14.78 30.75
N LEU A 103 -0.21 13.80 31.10
CA LEU A 103 0.21 12.48 31.57
C LEU A 103 0.33 11.52 30.39
N TYR A 104 -0.69 11.47 29.52
CA TYR A 104 -0.74 10.51 28.42
C TYR A 104 -0.03 11.00 27.16
N GLY A 105 0.24 12.30 26.98
CA GLY A 105 0.81 12.85 25.74
C GLY A 105 2.25 12.42 25.45
N GLU A 106 3.00 11.98 26.48
CA GLU A 106 4.34 11.42 26.33
C GLU A 106 4.30 9.98 25.78
N VAL A 107 3.24 9.23 26.09
CA VAL A 107 3.05 7.82 25.70
C VAL A 107 2.03 7.66 24.56
N SER A 108 1.32 8.72 24.18
CA SER A 108 0.27 8.70 23.16
C SER A 108 0.61 9.62 22.01
N HIS A 109 0.61 9.08 20.79
CA HIS A 109 0.99 9.83 19.59
C HIS A 109 0.02 9.60 18.45
N ILE A 110 -0.25 10.65 17.67
CA ILE A 110 -1.01 10.56 16.43
C ILE A 110 -0.07 10.45 15.24
N TYR A 111 -0.36 9.50 14.36
CA TYR A 111 0.30 9.33 13.08
C TYR A 111 -0.69 9.52 11.94
N SER A 112 -0.24 10.17 10.85
CA SER A 112 -1.01 10.32 9.62
C SER A 112 -0.22 9.68 8.48
N PHE A 113 -0.74 8.59 7.91
CA PHE A 113 -0.13 7.90 6.77
C PHE A 113 -1.01 8.06 5.52
N PRO A 114 -0.42 8.28 4.33
CA PRO A 114 -1.18 8.23 3.09
C PRO A 114 -1.97 6.92 2.99
N LYS A 115 -3.24 7.00 2.61
CA LYS A 115 -4.12 5.83 2.56
C LYS A 115 -3.59 4.83 1.52
N ASN A 116 -3.26 3.65 1.99
CA ASN A 116 -2.81 2.55 1.14
C ASN A 116 -3.98 1.74 0.58
N ILE A 117 -3.66 0.88 -0.38
CA ILE A 117 -4.58 -0.12 -0.94
C ILE A 117 -5.07 -1.08 0.14
N PHE A 118 -4.22 -1.39 1.10
CA PHE A 118 -4.52 -2.18 2.28
C PHE A 118 -4.83 -1.23 3.43
N ASP A 119 -6.10 -1.17 3.81
CA ASP A 119 -6.61 -0.27 4.83
C ASP A 119 -6.97 -1.08 6.08
N ILE A 120 -6.39 -0.72 7.21
CA ILE A 120 -6.69 -1.35 8.49
C ILE A 120 -8.07 -0.84 8.95
N PRO A 121 -9.04 -1.72 9.27
CA PRO A 121 -10.34 -1.30 9.76
C PRO A 121 -10.24 -0.48 11.06
N THR A 122 -11.13 0.50 11.25
CA THR A 122 -11.21 1.33 12.48
C THR A 122 -11.65 0.56 13.72
N SER A 123 -12.17 -0.66 13.55
CA SER A 123 -12.46 -1.59 14.66
C SER A 123 -11.23 -2.33 15.16
N CYS A 124 -10.13 -2.40 14.39
CA CYS A 124 -8.97 -3.19 14.76
C CYS A 124 -8.02 -2.38 15.66
N LEU A 125 -7.71 -2.94 16.84
CA LEU A 125 -6.69 -2.44 17.76
C LEU A 125 -5.55 -3.45 17.77
N ILE A 126 -4.37 -3.02 17.33
CA ILE A 126 -3.25 -3.93 17.04
C ILE A 126 -2.16 -3.72 18.08
N TYR A 127 -1.66 -4.82 18.66
CA TYR A 127 -0.40 -4.78 19.40
C TYR A 127 0.77 -4.73 18.42
N ILE A 128 1.64 -3.72 18.55
CA ILE A 128 2.82 -3.52 17.71
C ILE A 128 4.07 -3.36 18.56
N GLU A 129 5.22 -3.75 18.02
CA GLU A 129 6.53 -3.57 18.64
C GLU A 129 7.59 -3.34 17.55
N GLY A 130 8.50 -2.41 17.78
CA GLY A 130 9.60 -2.09 16.87
C GLY A 130 10.85 -2.90 17.15
N GLU A 131 10.97 -3.50 18.33
CA GLU A 131 11.98 -4.48 18.73
C GLU A 131 11.34 -5.48 19.72
N PRO A 132 11.77 -6.75 19.74
CA PRO A 132 11.22 -7.75 20.67
C PRO A 132 11.36 -7.31 22.13
N ALA A 133 10.26 -7.26 22.86
CA ALA A 133 10.21 -6.81 24.24
C ALA A 133 9.63 -7.87 25.17
N GLU A 134 10.45 -8.87 25.52
CA GLU A 134 10.02 -10.09 26.21
C GLU A 134 9.20 -9.83 27.50
N CYS A 135 9.52 -8.78 28.27
CA CYS A 135 8.76 -8.44 29.47
C CYS A 135 7.32 -7.98 29.16
N VAL A 136 7.14 -7.17 28.12
CA VAL A 136 5.83 -6.66 27.69
C VAL A 136 5.07 -7.76 26.95
N ASP A 137 5.74 -8.55 26.11
CA ASP A 137 5.14 -9.69 25.43
C ASP A 137 4.55 -10.69 26.42
N ASN A 138 5.30 -11.04 27.47
CA ASN A 138 4.81 -11.89 28.55
C ASN A 138 3.62 -11.26 29.30
N LEU A 139 3.61 -9.94 29.47
CA LEU A 139 2.51 -9.22 30.12
C LEU A 139 1.23 -9.28 29.26
N VAL A 140 1.35 -9.02 27.96
CA VAL A 140 0.25 -9.08 26.99
C VAL A 140 -0.27 -10.52 26.87
N GLU A 141 0.62 -11.51 26.76
CA GLU A 141 0.25 -12.92 26.64
C GLU A 141 -0.52 -13.42 27.87
N ARG A 142 -0.02 -13.13 29.08
CA ARG A 142 -0.69 -13.51 30.34
C ARG A 142 -2.08 -12.90 30.48
N ASN A 143 -2.27 -11.68 29.95
CA ASN A 143 -3.54 -10.95 30.03
C ASN A 143 -4.38 -11.07 28.75
N TYR A 144 -3.96 -11.84 27.75
CA TYR A 144 -4.59 -11.87 26.42
C TYR A 144 -6.11 -12.09 26.49
N ARG A 145 -6.56 -13.05 27.31
CA ARG A 145 -8.00 -13.34 27.46
C ARG A 145 -8.78 -12.14 28.03
N GLY A 146 -8.18 -11.40 28.96
CA GLY A 146 -8.73 -10.17 29.53
C GLY A 146 -8.83 -9.09 28.46
N LEU A 147 -7.70 -8.75 27.83
CA LEU A 147 -7.61 -7.75 26.75
C LEU A 147 -8.60 -8.05 25.63
N PHE A 148 -8.62 -9.28 25.13
CA PHE A 148 -9.54 -9.72 24.09
C PHE A 148 -11.00 -9.56 24.49
N SER A 149 -11.34 -9.78 25.77
CA SER A 149 -12.72 -9.66 26.24
C SER A 149 -13.12 -8.20 26.40
N GLU A 150 -12.28 -7.38 27.06
CA GLU A 150 -12.52 -5.96 27.30
C GLU A 150 -12.64 -5.17 25.99
N PHE A 151 -11.64 -5.29 25.10
CA PHE A 151 -11.69 -4.60 23.81
C PHE A 151 -12.89 -5.03 22.97
N ARG A 152 -13.24 -6.31 22.99
CA ARG A 152 -14.42 -6.80 22.24
C ARG A 152 -15.72 -6.24 22.81
N LEU A 153 -15.85 -6.10 24.12
CA LEU A 153 -16.99 -5.44 24.76
C LEU A 153 -17.08 -3.96 24.39
N GLY A 154 -15.93 -3.29 24.18
CA GLY A 154 -15.84 -1.93 23.62
C GLY A 154 -16.05 -1.84 22.09
N GLY A 155 -16.35 -2.96 21.42
CA GLY A 155 -16.58 -3.02 19.97
C GLY A 155 -15.28 -2.98 19.14
N PHE A 156 -14.15 -3.31 19.75
CA PHE A 156 -12.85 -3.44 19.08
C PHE A 156 -12.50 -4.91 18.83
N GLU A 157 -11.75 -5.15 17.77
CA GLU A 157 -11.10 -6.41 17.47
C GLU A 157 -9.64 -6.30 17.91
N PHE A 158 -9.29 -6.95 19.01
CA PHE A 158 -7.91 -6.98 19.49
C PHE A 158 -7.07 -7.93 18.63
N ILE A 159 -6.08 -7.39 17.94
CA ILE A 159 -5.19 -8.11 17.05
C ILE A 159 -3.85 -8.33 17.76
N TYR A 160 -3.59 -9.59 18.09
CA TYR A 160 -2.31 -10.04 18.63
C TYR A 160 -1.76 -11.16 17.75
N ILE A 161 -0.67 -10.86 17.03
CA ILE A 161 -0.13 -11.73 15.97
C ILE A 161 0.20 -13.14 16.48
N PRO A 162 0.89 -13.34 17.63
CA PRO A 162 1.21 -14.67 18.12
C PRO A 162 -0.01 -15.56 18.34
N GLU A 163 -1.14 -14.99 18.78
CA GLU A 163 -2.39 -15.73 19.01
C GLU A 163 -3.08 -16.12 17.70
N ILE A 164 -3.09 -15.22 16.71
CA ILE A 164 -3.60 -15.53 15.36
C ILE A 164 -2.77 -16.67 14.74
N ILE A 165 -1.44 -16.58 14.84
CA ILE A 165 -0.53 -17.60 14.30
C ILE A 165 -0.67 -18.92 15.05
N ARG A 166 -0.82 -18.89 16.38
CA ARG A 166 -1.10 -20.10 17.18
C ARG A 166 -2.37 -20.78 16.69
N HIS A 167 -3.47 -20.04 16.53
CA HIS A 167 -4.72 -20.58 16.01
C HIS A 167 -4.55 -21.24 14.64
N TYR A 168 -3.81 -20.60 13.72
CA TYR A 168 -3.53 -21.18 12.41
C TYR A 168 -2.68 -22.45 12.46
N ARG A 169 -1.74 -22.56 13.41
CA ARG A 169 -0.90 -23.76 13.60
C ARG A 169 -1.67 -24.92 14.23
N GLU A 170 -2.66 -24.63 15.07
CA GLU A 170 -3.51 -25.63 15.73
C GLU A 170 -4.62 -26.19 14.82
N ALA A 171 -4.84 -25.57 13.66
CA ALA A 171 -5.77 -26.05 12.66
C ALA A 171 -5.29 -27.35 11.98
N GLU A 172 -6.21 -28.06 11.32
CA GLU A 172 -5.90 -29.29 10.59
C GLU A 172 -4.68 -29.13 9.64
N PRO A 173 -3.70 -30.06 9.68
CA PRO A 173 -2.56 -30.03 8.77
C PRO A 173 -3.01 -29.95 7.30
N GLY A 174 -2.39 -29.07 6.52
CA GLY A 174 -2.77 -28.87 5.13
C GLY A 174 -3.90 -27.84 4.91
N LEU A 175 -4.64 -27.44 5.96
CA LEU A 175 -5.78 -26.53 5.80
C LEU A 175 -5.35 -25.18 5.24
N MET A 176 -4.27 -24.61 5.78
CA MET A 176 -3.75 -23.31 5.33
C MET A 176 -3.25 -23.36 3.88
N GLU A 177 -2.58 -24.44 3.45
CA GLU A 177 -2.20 -24.59 2.04
C GLU A 177 -3.44 -24.74 1.13
N ARG A 178 -4.47 -25.48 1.55
CA ARG A 178 -5.73 -25.61 0.81
C ARG A 178 -6.44 -24.26 0.68
N ILE A 179 -6.50 -23.49 1.76
CA ILE A 179 -7.07 -22.14 1.78
C ILE A 179 -6.28 -21.20 0.88
N ALA A 180 -4.95 -21.20 0.97
CA ALA A 180 -4.10 -20.41 0.07
C ALA A 180 -4.29 -20.81 -1.40
N GLY A 181 -4.45 -22.11 -1.67
CA GLY A 181 -4.76 -22.64 -3.01
C GLY A 181 -6.09 -22.15 -3.56
N PHE A 182 -7.10 -22.05 -2.70
CA PHE A 182 -8.42 -21.53 -3.06
C PHE A 182 -8.42 -20.01 -3.28
N ILE A 183 -7.74 -19.24 -2.42
CA ILE A 183 -7.72 -17.76 -2.48
C ILE A 183 -6.80 -17.24 -3.57
N ALA A 184 -5.68 -17.92 -3.79
CA ALA A 184 -4.66 -17.52 -4.77
C ALA A 184 -4.32 -18.68 -5.74
N PRO A 185 -5.30 -19.15 -6.54
CA PRO A 185 -5.11 -20.26 -7.47
C PRO A 185 -4.08 -19.95 -8.57
N GLN A 186 -3.85 -18.66 -8.85
CA GLN A 186 -2.87 -18.18 -9.82
C GLN A 186 -1.41 -18.39 -9.38
N LEU A 187 -1.14 -18.55 -8.08
CA LEU A 187 0.21 -18.76 -7.58
C LEU A 187 0.63 -20.21 -7.77
N SER A 188 1.91 -20.45 -8.00
CA SER A 188 2.48 -21.80 -7.97
C SER A 188 2.36 -22.44 -6.57
N GLU A 189 2.39 -23.77 -6.51
CA GLU A 189 2.28 -24.50 -5.23
C GLU A 189 3.44 -24.15 -4.28
N GLU A 190 4.66 -24.05 -4.82
CA GLU A 190 5.85 -23.64 -4.08
C GLU A 190 5.66 -22.27 -3.42
N ARG A 191 5.18 -21.27 -4.17
CA ARG A 191 4.93 -19.94 -3.62
C ARG A 191 3.83 -19.87 -2.59
N ARG A 192 2.76 -20.63 -2.78
CA ARG A 192 1.70 -20.72 -1.76
C ARG A 192 2.28 -21.29 -0.47
N ARG A 193 3.11 -22.33 -0.58
CA ARG A 193 3.79 -22.94 0.56
C ARG A 193 4.72 -21.95 1.25
N GLU A 194 5.55 -21.23 0.52
CA GLU A 194 6.42 -20.18 1.07
C GLU A 194 5.62 -19.07 1.76
N GLY A 195 4.52 -18.61 1.15
CA GLY A 195 3.65 -17.58 1.71
C GLY A 195 2.99 -18.02 3.02
N VAL A 196 2.48 -19.25 3.07
CA VAL A 196 1.91 -19.86 4.28
C VAL A 196 2.98 -20.07 5.34
N GLU A 197 4.17 -20.57 4.98
CA GLU A 197 5.27 -20.77 5.93
C GLU A 197 5.73 -19.44 6.53
N LYS A 198 5.84 -18.37 5.71
CA LYS A 198 6.18 -17.04 6.21
C LYS A 198 5.10 -16.51 7.16
N LEU A 199 3.82 -16.63 6.80
CA LEU A 199 2.71 -16.24 7.67
C LEU A 199 2.80 -16.98 9.01
N LEU A 200 2.95 -18.30 8.98
CA LEU A 200 2.96 -19.14 10.18
C LEU A 200 4.19 -18.95 11.07
N ARG A 201 5.24 -18.24 10.63
CA ARG A 201 6.43 -17.93 11.46
C ARG A 201 6.45 -16.50 11.98
N MET A 202 5.53 -15.66 11.52
CA MET A 202 5.54 -14.24 11.80
C MET A 202 5.40 -13.92 13.30
N THR A 203 6.27 -13.04 13.78
CA THR A 203 6.20 -12.42 15.11
C THR A 203 5.56 -11.03 15.05
N THR A 204 5.25 -10.44 16.20
CA THR A 204 4.76 -9.05 16.27
C THR A 204 5.81 -8.06 15.72
N TYR A 205 7.07 -8.22 16.10
CA TYR A 205 8.20 -7.50 15.52
C TYR A 205 8.26 -7.60 13.99
N GLU A 206 8.21 -8.82 13.44
CA GLU A 206 8.26 -9.04 12.00
C GLU A 206 7.04 -8.43 11.30
N PHE A 207 5.85 -8.56 11.90
CA PHE A 207 4.64 -7.91 11.39
C PHE A 207 4.81 -6.38 11.32
N THR A 208 5.28 -5.75 12.40
CA THR A 208 5.46 -4.29 12.45
C THR A 208 6.48 -3.82 11.41
N LYS A 209 7.61 -4.51 11.28
CA LYS A 209 8.69 -4.11 10.37
C LYS A 209 8.41 -4.47 8.91
N ASP A 210 8.03 -5.71 8.63
CA ASP A 210 7.83 -6.19 7.25
C ASP A 210 6.48 -5.79 6.66
N ILE A 211 5.43 -5.71 7.48
CA ILE A 211 4.08 -5.42 6.99
C ILE A 211 3.79 -3.93 7.14
N LEU A 212 3.77 -3.40 8.36
CA LEU A 212 3.40 -2.01 8.58
C LEU A 212 4.43 -1.05 7.96
N CYS A 213 5.72 -1.20 8.29
CA CYS A 213 6.75 -0.31 7.76
C CYS A 213 7.01 -0.57 6.27
N ASN A 214 7.46 -1.77 5.91
CA ASN A 214 7.97 -2.01 4.55
C ASN A 214 6.85 -2.10 3.48
N LYS A 215 5.69 -2.71 3.79
CA LYS A 215 4.61 -2.88 2.79
C LYS A 215 3.56 -1.79 2.83
N LEU A 216 3.24 -1.25 4.02
CA LEU A 216 2.28 -0.15 4.18
C LEU A 216 2.98 1.22 4.29
N GLY A 217 4.30 1.30 4.18
CA GLY A 217 5.01 2.59 4.19
C GLY A 217 4.89 3.35 5.52
N MET A 218 4.62 2.66 6.63
CA MET A 218 4.52 3.25 7.96
C MET A 218 5.89 3.33 8.65
N ASP A 219 6.90 3.87 7.96
CA ASP A 219 8.31 3.80 8.37
C ASP A 219 8.59 4.43 9.74
N SER A 220 7.77 5.38 10.20
CA SER A 220 7.90 5.99 11.52
C SER A 220 7.62 5.03 12.68
N LEU A 221 7.05 3.85 12.42
CA LEU A 221 6.84 2.79 13.43
C LEU A 221 8.03 1.86 13.59
N ARG A 222 9.09 2.00 12.78
CA ARG A 222 10.19 1.03 12.69
C ARG A 222 10.91 0.77 14.01
N ASN A 223 11.03 1.80 14.84
CA ASN A 223 11.69 1.74 16.15
C ASN A 223 10.69 2.03 17.28
N THR A 224 9.43 1.64 17.10
CA THR A 224 8.40 1.87 18.10
C THR A 224 8.65 1.02 19.35
N THR A 225 8.39 1.60 20.51
CA THR A 225 8.12 0.87 21.75
C THR A 225 6.86 0.00 21.62
N PRO A 226 6.72 -1.06 22.45
CA PRO A 226 5.50 -1.86 22.51
C PRO A 226 4.26 -1.00 22.78
N ALA A 227 3.26 -1.11 21.91
CA ALA A 227 2.14 -0.18 21.91
C ALA A 227 0.85 -0.81 21.38
N PHE A 228 -0.28 -0.21 21.74
CA PHE A 228 -1.52 -0.36 21.02
C PHE A 228 -1.60 0.64 19.87
N PHE A 229 -2.01 0.16 18.71
CA PHE A 229 -2.11 0.93 17.47
C PHE A 229 -3.51 0.81 16.88
N LEU A 230 -4.21 1.94 16.79
CA LEU A 230 -5.63 2.00 16.46
C LEU A 230 -5.86 3.08 15.39
N LYS A 231 -6.60 2.75 14.34
CA LYS A 231 -7.05 3.76 13.38
C LYS A 231 -8.19 4.58 13.98
N ILE A 232 -8.00 5.90 14.07
CA ILE A 232 -8.97 6.83 14.66
C ILE A 232 -9.78 7.61 13.62
N GLY A 233 -9.37 7.59 12.35
CA GLY A 233 -10.14 8.23 11.30
C GLY A 233 -9.43 8.30 9.96
N THR A 234 -10.04 8.99 9.02
CA THR A 234 -9.43 9.36 7.74
C THR A 234 -9.62 10.83 7.49
N SER A 235 -8.68 11.44 6.79
CA SER A 235 -8.73 12.87 6.53
C SER A 235 -8.21 13.21 5.14
N PHE A 236 -8.66 14.35 4.61
CA PHE A 236 -8.25 14.85 3.30
C PHE A 236 -7.20 15.94 3.47
N VAL A 237 -6.03 15.76 2.86
CA VAL A 237 -4.93 16.72 2.89
C VAL A 237 -4.59 17.08 1.44
N GLY A 238 -5.05 18.25 1.01
CA GLY A 238 -5.14 18.56 -0.42
C GLY A 238 -5.94 17.49 -1.16
N ASP A 239 -5.33 16.86 -2.17
CA ASP A 239 -5.95 15.79 -2.99
C ASP A 239 -5.63 14.38 -2.49
N THR A 240 -4.92 14.24 -1.36
CA THR A 240 -4.48 12.93 -0.84
C THR A 240 -5.29 12.57 0.40
N ILE A 241 -5.75 11.31 0.45
CA ILE A 241 -6.43 10.76 1.63
C ILE A 241 -5.38 10.21 2.58
N TYR A 242 -5.46 10.57 3.86
CA TYR A 242 -4.63 10.05 4.93
C TYR A 242 -5.47 9.22 5.90
N SER A 243 -4.92 8.10 6.36
CA SER A 243 -5.43 7.35 7.52
C SER A 243 -4.72 7.86 8.77
N ASN A 244 -5.50 8.24 9.78
CA ASN A 244 -5.01 8.74 11.05
C ASN A 244 -5.05 7.62 12.10
N TYR A 245 -3.97 7.47 12.84
CA TYR A 245 -3.80 6.42 13.85
C TYR A 245 -3.39 7.01 15.18
N LEU A 246 -3.93 6.47 16.26
CA LEU A 246 -3.47 6.65 17.63
C LEU A 246 -2.56 5.48 17.98
N LYS A 247 -1.36 5.80 18.46
CA LYS A 247 -0.41 4.88 19.09
C LYS A 247 -0.38 5.18 20.58
N MET A 248 -0.54 4.17 21.44
CA MET A 248 -0.45 4.29 22.90
C MET A 248 0.57 3.29 23.43
N ASP A 249 1.67 3.79 24.00
CA ASP A 249 2.72 2.96 24.58
C ASP A 249 2.22 2.23 25.82
N ILE A 250 2.67 0.98 25.95
CA ILE A 250 2.36 0.14 27.10
C ILE A 250 3.41 0.41 28.16
N GLU A 251 3.06 1.26 29.13
CA GLU A 251 3.86 1.56 30.30
C GLU A 251 3.04 1.33 31.58
N GLY A 252 3.58 0.58 32.54
CA GLY A 252 2.91 0.38 33.83
C GLY A 252 1.79 -0.67 33.82
N ASP A 253 0.59 -0.28 34.26
CA ASP A 253 -0.52 -1.22 34.51
C ASP A 253 -1.44 -1.35 33.29
N LEU A 254 -1.08 -2.30 32.44
CA LEU A 254 -1.76 -2.61 31.19
C LEU A 254 -3.29 -2.68 31.31
N MET A 255 -3.82 -3.40 32.32
CA MET A 255 -5.26 -3.62 32.39
C MET A 255 -5.99 -2.37 32.89
N ARG A 256 -5.39 -1.62 33.83
CA ARG A 256 -5.95 -0.35 34.28
C ARG A 256 -6.06 0.64 33.12
N ASP A 257 -4.98 0.80 32.35
CA ASP A 257 -4.94 1.78 31.27
C ASP A 257 -5.92 1.40 30.13
N VAL A 258 -6.14 0.10 29.90
CA VAL A 258 -7.18 -0.40 28.98
C VAL A 258 -8.59 -0.07 29.47
N HIS A 259 -8.89 -0.29 30.75
CA HIS A 259 -10.21 0.07 31.30
C HIS A 259 -10.45 1.59 31.22
N GLU A 260 -9.45 2.40 31.61
CA GLU A 260 -9.54 3.87 31.52
C GLU A 260 -9.77 4.35 30.07
N PHE A 261 -9.11 3.73 29.09
CA PHE A 261 -9.35 4.02 27.68
C PHE A 261 -10.78 3.66 27.24
N LEU A 262 -11.25 2.47 27.60
CA LEU A 262 -12.57 1.98 27.19
C LEU A 262 -13.71 2.71 27.90
N ASP A 263 -13.58 3.02 29.17
CA ASP A 263 -14.57 3.77 29.95
C ASP A 263 -14.72 5.19 29.39
N GLU A 264 -13.62 5.88 29.09
CA GLU A 264 -13.68 7.21 28.47
C GLU A 264 -14.31 7.15 27.08
N PHE A 265 -13.87 6.20 26.24
CA PHE A 265 -14.42 6.03 24.89
C PHE A 265 -15.92 5.72 24.91
N THR A 266 -16.36 4.77 25.73
CA THR A 266 -17.76 4.36 25.80
C THR A 266 -18.65 5.42 26.43
N SER A 267 -18.14 6.23 27.36
CA SER A 267 -18.88 7.35 27.96
C SER A 267 -19.28 8.44 26.96
N MET A 268 -18.58 8.53 25.82
CA MET A 268 -18.90 9.47 24.75
C MET A 268 -19.99 8.97 23.81
N LEU A 269 -20.19 7.66 23.69
CA LEU A 269 -21.12 7.10 22.71
C LEU A 269 -22.57 7.38 23.14
N SER A 270 -23.34 8.01 22.27
CA SER A 270 -24.74 8.38 22.58
C SER A 270 -25.73 7.22 22.47
N SER A 271 -25.31 6.06 21.96
CA SER A 271 -26.13 4.85 21.89
C SER A 271 -25.62 3.77 22.85
N ASP A 272 -26.53 3.18 23.65
CA ASP A 272 -26.26 2.02 24.51
C ASP A 272 -25.89 0.73 23.73
N VAL A 273 -25.86 0.78 22.40
CA VAL A 273 -25.61 -0.38 21.54
C VAL A 273 -24.16 -0.36 21.05
N VAL A 274 -23.29 -1.05 21.77
CA VAL A 274 -21.97 -1.41 21.23
C VAL A 274 -22.13 -2.62 20.32
N ILE A 275 -21.83 -2.45 19.03
CA ILE A 275 -21.83 -3.57 18.07
C ILE A 275 -20.62 -4.45 18.36
N VAL A 276 -20.87 -5.56 19.04
CA VAL A 276 -19.87 -6.58 19.33
C VAL A 276 -19.75 -7.50 18.11
N SER A 277 -18.55 -7.59 17.53
CA SER A 277 -18.28 -8.58 16.48
C SER A 277 -18.42 -10.00 17.08
N ASN A 278 -19.32 -10.79 16.52
CA ASN A 278 -19.47 -12.21 16.83
C ASN A 278 -18.53 -13.10 16.01
N ASN A 279 -17.63 -12.51 15.21
CA ASN A 279 -16.64 -13.26 14.44
C ASN A 279 -15.59 -13.81 15.40
N ARG A 280 -15.81 -15.03 15.88
CA ARG A 280 -14.79 -15.83 16.56
C ARG A 280 -14.36 -16.95 15.66
N GLU A 281 -13.06 -17.17 15.58
CA GLU A 281 -12.54 -18.39 15.00
C GLU A 281 -12.91 -19.57 15.91
N GLN A 282 -13.60 -20.56 15.37
CA GLN A 282 -13.78 -21.85 16.04
C GLN A 282 -12.67 -22.81 15.59
N HIS A 283 -12.55 -23.94 16.29
CA HIS A 283 -11.59 -24.98 15.93
C HIS A 283 -11.78 -25.42 14.46
N ASN A 284 -10.68 -25.51 13.71
CA ASN A 284 -10.65 -25.80 12.26
C ASN A 284 -11.40 -24.80 11.35
N GLN A 285 -11.53 -23.55 11.77
CA GLN A 285 -12.06 -22.47 10.93
C GLN A 285 -11.00 -21.40 10.70
N PHE A 286 -11.02 -20.84 9.50
CA PHE A 286 -10.26 -19.65 9.13
C PHE A 286 -11.25 -18.50 8.90
N LEU A 287 -11.05 -17.39 9.61
CA LEU A 287 -11.88 -16.20 9.38
C LEU A 287 -11.41 -15.48 8.11
N TYR A 288 -12.08 -15.68 6.98
CA TYR A 288 -11.80 -14.93 5.73
C TYR A 288 -12.54 -13.58 5.69
N ALA A 289 -12.33 -12.75 6.72
CA ALA A 289 -12.88 -11.40 6.82
C ALA A 289 -11.92 -10.48 7.60
N GLY A 290 -12.16 -9.17 7.53
CA GLY A 290 -11.44 -8.18 8.34
C GLY A 290 -9.91 -8.27 8.24
N PHE A 291 -9.25 -8.18 9.39
CA PHE A 291 -7.80 -8.20 9.50
C PHE A 291 -7.17 -9.53 9.07
N TYR A 292 -7.83 -10.66 9.30
CA TYR A 292 -7.34 -12.00 8.96
C TYR A 292 -7.18 -12.19 7.44
N LYS A 293 -8.18 -11.73 6.67
CA LYS A 293 -8.07 -11.65 5.22
C LYS A 293 -6.94 -10.72 4.78
N LEU A 294 -6.82 -9.55 5.42
CA LEU A 294 -5.75 -8.58 5.14
C LEU A 294 -4.36 -9.22 5.33
N LEU A 295 -4.16 -9.90 6.45
CA LEU A 295 -2.90 -10.55 6.81
C LEU A 295 -2.52 -11.63 5.79
N LEU A 296 -3.49 -12.47 5.40
CA LEU A 296 -3.28 -13.50 4.39
C LEU A 296 -3.01 -12.91 3.01
N ASP A 297 -3.81 -11.93 2.57
CA ASP A 297 -3.61 -11.24 1.29
C ASP A 297 -2.22 -10.60 1.23
N MET A 298 -1.73 -10.01 2.33
CA MET A 298 -0.38 -9.43 2.40
C MET A 298 0.73 -10.47 2.26
N HIS A 299 0.52 -11.71 2.69
CA HIS A 299 1.52 -12.79 2.60
C HIS A 299 1.45 -13.54 1.26
N LEU A 300 0.26 -13.67 0.68
CA LEU A 300 0.06 -14.35 -0.60
C LEU A 300 0.24 -13.40 -1.80
N MET A 301 -0.15 -12.13 -1.68
CA MET A 301 -0.04 -11.16 -2.77
C MET A 301 1.16 -10.24 -2.56
N ARG A 302 2.23 -10.46 -3.32
CA ARG A 302 3.23 -9.41 -3.51
C ARG A 302 2.76 -8.47 -4.62
N ARG A 303 2.37 -7.26 -4.22
CA ARG A 303 2.12 -6.12 -5.10
C ARG A 303 3.37 -5.24 -5.13
N ASN A 304 3.58 -4.52 -6.23
CA ASN A 304 4.79 -3.72 -6.45
C ASN A 304 6.10 -4.54 -6.40
N VAL A 305 6.15 -5.68 -7.10
CA VAL A 305 7.37 -6.49 -7.27
C VAL A 305 8.15 -6.00 -8.48
N ARG A 306 9.43 -5.71 -8.31
CA ARG A 306 10.33 -5.53 -9.46
C ARG A 306 10.67 -6.91 -10.04
N SER A 307 9.85 -7.36 -10.99
CA SER A 307 10.04 -8.67 -11.62
C SER A 307 11.03 -8.60 -12.79
N ARG A 308 11.78 -9.69 -12.96
CA ARG A 308 12.51 -10.01 -14.19
C ARG A 308 11.54 -10.31 -15.33
N ILE A 309 12.05 -10.27 -16.56
CA ILE A 309 11.35 -10.74 -17.75
C ILE A 309 12.07 -11.97 -18.28
N PHE A 310 11.37 -13.09 -18.32
CA PHE A 310 11.85 -14.32 -18.93
C PHE A 310 11.21 -14.47 -20.30
N ILE A 311 12.05 -14.55 -21.34
CA ILE A 311 11.61 -14.73 -22.71
C ILE A 311 11.99 -16.14 -23.14
N ASN A 312 10.99 -16.95 -23.47
CA ASN A 312 11.18 -18.28 -24.01
C ASN A 312 10.63 -18.33 -25.45
N PRO A 313 11.49 -18.08 -26.45
CA PRO A 313 11.05 -18.05 -27.84
C PRO A 313 10.48 -19.39 -28.33
N TYR A 314 10.99 -20.52 -27.82
CA TYR A 314 10.59 -21.88 -28.21
C TYR A 314 9.18 -22.25 -27.78
N LYS A 315 8.72 -21.70 -26.65
CA LYS A 315 7.32 -21.80 -26.22
C LYS A 315 6.46 -20.63 -26.69
N GLU A 316 7.05 -19.70 -27.41
CA GLU A 316 6.48 -18.38 -27.70
C GLU A 316 5.99 -17.66 -26.44
N GLU A 317 6.70 -17.73 -25.32
CA GLU A 317 6.25 -17.20 -24.03
C GLU A 317 7.10 -16.01 -23.57
N ILE A 318 6.45 -15.05 -22.95
CA ILE A 318 7.08 -13.98 -22.16
C ILE A 318 6.45 -14.09 -20.78
N SER A 319 7.25 -14.30 -19.74
CA SER A 319 6.79 -14.45 -18.37
C SER A 319 7.52 -13.52 -17.41
N PHE A 320 6.85 -13.25 -16.30
CA PHE A 320 7.32 -12.47 -15.18
C PHE A 320 7.44 -13.44 -14.01
N PRO A 321 8.61 -14.10 -13.87
CA PRO A 321 8.76 -15.18 -12.90
C PRO A 321 8.38 -14.69 -11.52
N ASP A 322 8.87 -13.54 -11.05
CA ASP A 322 8.70 -13.08 -9.67
C ASP A 322 7.24 -12.71 -9.29
N ILE A 323 6.32 -12.72 -10.26
CA ILE A 323 4.85 -12.60 -10.04
C ILE A 323 4.04 -13.78 -10.64
N ASP A 324 4.71 -14.87 -11.05
CA ASP A 324 4.10 -16.12 -11.56
C ASP A 324 3.12 -15.89 -12.71
N THR A 325 3.42 -14.90 -13.56
CA THR A 325 2.50 -14.48 -14.61
C THR A 325 3.12 -14.67 -15.99
N VAL A 326 2.38 -15.30 -16.90
CA VAL A 326 2.70 -15.33 -18.34
C VAL A 326 1.92 -14.24 -19.05
N LEU A 327 2.58 -13.49 -19.92
CA LEU A 327 1.97 -12.40 -20.67
C LEU A 327 1.12 -12.94 -21.83
N HIS A 328 -0.17 -13.07 -21.59
CA HIS A 328 -1.13 -13.54 -22.59
C HIS A 328 -1.66 -12.43 -23.50
N GLY A 329 -2.24 -12.83 -24.64
CA GLY A 329 -2.90 -11.91 -25.57
C GLY A 329 -1.97 -11.11 -26.49
N LEU A 330 -0.69 -11.53 -26.59
CA LEU A 330 0.25 -11.08 -27.61
C LEU A 330 0.47 -12.18 -28.65
N HIS A 331 0.49 -11.82 -29.92
CA HIS A 331 0.88 -12.73 -31.00
C HIS A 331 2.39 -12.64 -31.25
N ARG A 332 2.94 -13.53 -32.07
CA ARG A 332 4.38 -13.59 -32.36
C ARG A 332 4.96 -12.26 -32.87
N ARG A 333 4.17 -11.47 -33.61
CA ARG A 333 4.58 -10.15 -34.11
C ARG A 333 4.80 -9.15 -32.98
N GLU A 334 3.92 -9.12 -31.97
CA GLU A 334 4.06 -8.24 -30.80
C GLU A 334 5.17 -8.72 -29.87
N LYS A 335 5.30 -10.04 -29.65
CA LYS A 335 6.39 -10.62 -28.84
C LYS A 335 7.76 -10.27 -29.43
N ALA A 336 7.91 -10.43 -30.74
CA ALA A 336 9.12 -10.04 -31.47
C ALA A 336 9.40 -8.53 -31.37
N LEU A 337 8.37 -7.69 -31.48
CA LEU A 337 8.53 -6.24 -31.34
C LEU A 337 8.94 -5.85 -29.92
N TYR A 338 8.38 -6.50 -28.91
CA TYR A 338 8.73 -6.23 -27.52
C TYR A 338 10.19 -6.60 -27.24
N LEU A 339 10.65 -7.78 -27.68
CA LEU A 339 12.06 -8.17 -27.57
C LEU A 339 12.98 -7.21 -28.36
N THR A 340 12.57 -6.78 -29.56
CA THR A 340 13.27 -5.75 -30.35
C THR A 340 13.46 -4.47 -29.53
N MET A 341 12.40 -4.01 -28.86
CA MET A 341 12.45 -2.80 -28.04
C MET A 341 13.32 -2.98 -26.79
N LEU A 342 13.31 -4.14 -26.13
CA LEU A 342 14.20 -4.43 -24.99
C LEU A 342 15.68 -4.35 -25.41
N VAL A 343 16.03 -4.95 -26.54
CA VAL A 343 17.40 -4.91 -27.09
C VAL A 343 17.80 -3.49 -27.52
N MET A 344 16.89 -2.73 -28.12
CA MET A 344 17.22 -1.35 -28.52
C MET A 344 17.30 -0.39 -27.35
N SER A 345 16.52 -0.61 -26.30
CA SER A 345 16.54 0.26 -25.11
C SER A 345 17.88 0.19 -24.39
N SER A 346 18.49 -1.01 -24.31
CA SER A 346 19.87 -1.15 -23.79
C SER A 346 20.94 -0.49 -24.66
N ARG A 347 20.59 -0.07 -25.88
CA ARG A 347 21.45 0.66 -26.84
C ARG A 347 21.02 2.12 -27.03
N GLY A 348 20.21 2.68 -26.14
CA GLY A 348 19.77 4.09 -26.18
C GLY A 348 18.44 4.35 -26.88
N GLY A 349 17.67 3.29 -27.20
CA GLY A 349 16.31 3.40 -27.75
C GLY A 349 16.23 3.55 -29.27
N VAL A 350 15.01 3.79 -29.78
CA VAL A 350 14.73 3.89 -31.22
C VAL A 350 13.93 5.14 -31.56
N ASN A 351 14.47 5.98 -32.43
CA ASN A 351 13.73 7.08 -33.03
C ASN A 351 13.31 6.75 -34.48
N PHE A 352 12.00 6.71 -34.72
CA PHE A 352 11.41 6.44 -36.03
C PHE A 352 11.17 7.69 -36.87
N ALA A 353 11.34 8.90 -36.31
CA ALA A 353 11.16 10.14 -37.05
C ALA A 353 12.19 10.25 -38.18
N SER A 354 11.72 10.59 -39.38
CA SER A 354 12.59 10.79 -40.55
C SER A 354 13.41 12.08 -40.37
N PRO A 355 14.72 12.07 -40.64
CA PRO A 355 15.56 13.25 -40.47
C PRO A 355 15.27 14.32 -41.53
N ALA A 356 15.45 15.58 -41.16
CA ALA A 356 15.19 16.72 -42.05
C ALA A 356 16.26 16.95 -43.12
N THR A 357 17.47 16.41 -42.95
CA THR A 357 18.61 16.65 -43.86
C THR A 357 19.04 15.40 -44.62
N SER A 358 19.41 15.58 -45.90
CA SER A 358 19.80 14.48 -46.81
C SER A 358 21.00 13.67 -46.30
N ARG A 359 21.96 14.31 -45.61
CA ARG A 359 23.17 13.65 -45.04
C ARG A 359 22.85 12.73 -43.86
N GLN A 360 21.77 13.00 -43.12
CA GLN A 360 21.30 12.17 -42.01
C GLN A 360 20.40 11.03 -42.48
N ARG A 361 19.88 11.10 -43.72
CA ARG A 361 18.95 10.12 -44.29
C ARG A 361 19.59 8.75 -44.51
N GLU A 362 20.80 8.71 -45.05
CA GLU A 362 21.55 7.46 -45.22
C GLU A 362 21.89 6.76 -43.89
N ALA A 363 22.21 7.54 -42.84
CA ALA A 363 22.46 6.98 -41.51
C ALA A 363 21.17 6.45 -40.86
N TYR A 364 20.07 7.18 -41.04
CA TYR A 364 18.73 6.75 -40.61
C TYR A 364 18.29 5.47 -41.31
N ASP A 365 18.40 5.39 -42.64
CA ASP A 365 17.98 4.22 -43.42
C ASP A 365 18.80 2.98 -43.05
N ARG A 366 20.12 3.12 -42.84
CA ARG A 366 20.97 2.04 -42.32
C ARG A 366 20.53 1.58 -40.93
N ARG A 367 20.23 2.51 -40.01
CA ARG A 367 19.74 2.17 -38.67
C ARG A 367 18.37 1.47 -38.72
N MET A 368 17.45 1.97 -39.54
CA MET A 368 16.12 1.38 -39.71
C MET A 368 16.16 0.03 -40.45
N ASN A 369 17.12 -0.19 -41.36
CA ASN A 369 17.35 -1.50 -41.99
C ASN A 369 17.78 -2.51 -40.93
N LYS A 370 18.78 -2.17 -40.10
CA LYS A 370 19.25 -3.04 -39.01
C LYS A 370 18.16 -3.34 -37.98
N LEU A 371 17.36 -2.33 -37.62
CA LEU A 371 16.21 -2.51 -36.73
C LEU A 371 15.20 -3.49 -37.32
N GLN A 372 14.87 -3.33 -38.61
CA GLN A 372 13.93 -4.19 -39.30
C GLN A 372 14.49 -5.63 -39.39
N GLU A 373 15.76 -5.81 -39.77
CA GLU A 373 16.42 -7.11 -39.83
C GLU A 373 16.39 -7.84 -38.48
N MET A 374 16.71 -7.15 -37.39
CA MET A 374 16.64 -7.71 -36.04
C MET A 374 15.20 -8.09 -35.66
N TYR A 375 14.22 -7.25 -36.01
CA TYR A 375 12.81 -7.60 -35.82
C TYR A 375 12.40 -8.84 -36.63
N ARG A 376 12.80 -8.94 -37.91
CA ARG A 376 12.54 -10.13 -38.75
C ARG A 376 13.16 -11.37 -38.13
N HIS A 377 14.38 -11.24 -37.61
CA HIS A 377 15.06 -12.32 -36.93
C HIS A 377 14.25 -12.79 -35.71
N PHE A 378 13.90 -11.91 -34.79
CA PHE A 378 13.09 -12.24 -33.60
C PHE A 378 11.71 -12.77 -33.96
N TYR A 379 11.07 -12.22 -35.00
CA TYR A 379 9.83 -12.77 -35.55
C TYR A 379 9.99 -14.22 -35.96
N GLY A 380 11.12 -14.57 -36.57
CA GLY A 380 11.53 -15.93 -36.89
C GLY A 380 11.72 -16.83 -35.66
N ILE A 381 12.40 -16.33 -34.62
CA ILE A 381 12.62 -17.11 -33.39
C ILE A 381 11.27 -17.45 -32.71
N PHE A 382 10.30 -16.54 -32.74
CA PHE A 382 8.93 -16.79 -32.28
C PHE A 382 8.07 -17.58 -33.29
N GLY A 383 8.70 -18.39 -34.15
CA GLY A 383 8.01 -19.29 -35.09
C GLY A 383 7.41 -18.62 -36.34
N GLY A 384 7.75 -17.36 -36.61
CA GLY A 384 7.30 -16.62 -37.80
C GLY A 384 8.14 -16.90 -39.06
N ASP A 385 7.55 -16.63 -40.22
CA ASP A 385 8.28 -16.60 -41.49
C ASP A 385 9.01 -15.25 -41.63
N LYS A 386 10.35 -15.26 -41.66
CA LYS A 386 11.18 -14.04 -41.64
C LYS A 386 10.84 -13.08 -42.78
N ASP A 387 10.44 -13.60 -43.94
CA ASP A 387 10.12 -12.82 -45.13
C ASP A 387 8.73 -12.17 -45.05
N LYS A 388 7.86 -12.67 -44.16
CA LYS A 388 6.50 -12.14 -43.92
C LYS A 388 6.39 -11.26 -42.68
N ALA A 389 7.53 -10.96 -42.04
CA ALA A 389 7.56 -10.08 -40.88
C ALA A 389 7.06 -8.66 -41.24
N PRO A 390 6.13 -8.08 -40.45
CA PRO A 390 5.61 -6.74 -40.70
C PRO A 390 6.70 -5.66 -40.79
N ASP A 391 6.48 -4.63 -41.63
CA ASP A 391 7.41 -3.50 -41.73
C ASP A 391 7.17 -2.50 -40.59
N LEU A 392 8.14 -2.40 -39.67
CA LEU A 392 8.06 -1.51 -38.52
C LEU A 392 8.18 -0.02 -38.88
N ARG A 393 8.61 0.31 -40.10
CA ARG A 393 8.68 1.69 -40.59
C ARG A 393 7.29 2.28 -40.77
N GLN A 394 6.33 1.45 -41.13
CA GLN A 394 4.94 1.82 -41.32
C GLN A 394 4.28 2.08 -39.96
N SER A 395 3.87 3.33 -39.73
CA SER A 395 3.37 3.77 -38.42
C SER A 395 2.02 3.16 -38.06
N ASP A 396 1.20 2.90 -39.07
CA ASP A 396 -0.08 2.21 -39.07
C ASP A 396 0.04 0.72 -38.73
N ILE A 397 1.18 0.09 -38.99
CA ILE A 397 1.50 -1.26 -38.52
C ILE A 397 2.05 -1.22 -37.09
N ARG A 398 3.05 -0.38 -36.83
CA ARG A 398 3.78 -0.38 -35.56
C ARG A 398 2.94 0.10 -34.37
N ARG A 399 2.14 1.17 -34.54
CA ARG A 399 1.39 1.78 -33.44
C ARG A 399 0.38 0.82 -32.81
N PRO A 400 -0.47 0.10 -33.58
CA PRO A 400 -1.37 -0.89 -32.99
C PRO A 400 -0.66 -1.97 -32.17
N MET A 401 0.49 -2.44 -32.65
CA MET A 401 1.29 -3.45 -31.93
C MET A 401 1.81 -2.91 -30.59
N LEU A 402 2.39 -1.70 -30.58
CA LEU A 402 2.85 -1.05 -29.35
C LEU A 402 1.68 -0.77 -28.38
N SER A 403 0.53 -0.34 -28.89
CA SER A 403 -0.67 -0.14 -28.07
C SER A 403 -1.18 -1.44 -27.47
N LEU A 404 -1.16 -2.55 -28.21
CA LEU A 404 -1.54 -3.86 -27.70
C LEU A 404 -0.58 -4.33 -26.59
N ILE A 405 0.73 -4.22 -26.81
CA ILE A 405 1.77 -4.53 -25.81
C ILE A 405 1.52 -3.73 -24.53
N LYS A 406 1.40 -2.40 -24.66
CA LYS A 406 1.14 -1.51 -23.51
C LYS A 406 -0.16 -1.90 -22.78
N ARG A 407 -1.22 -2.26 -23.52
CA ARG A 407 -2.49 -2.68 -22.93
C ARG A 407 -2.37 -4.00 -22.16
N GLN A 408 -1.68 -5.00 -22.70
CA GLN A 408 -1.53 -6.28 -21.98
C GLN A 408 -0.62 -6.13 -20.76
N LEU A 409 0.48 -5.39 -20.87
CA LEU A 409 1.34 -5.07 -19.73
C LEU A 409 0.59 -4.24 -18.67
N GLY A 410 -0.26 -3.30 -19.09
CA GLY A 410 -1.09 -2.51 -18.19
C GLY A 410 -2.02 -3.33 -17.30
N LYS A 411 -2.38 -4.57 -17.69
CA LYS A 411 -3.15 -5.50 -16.84
C LYS A 411 -2.34 -6.01 -15.63
N LEU A 412 -1.02 -5.86 -15.65
CA LEU A 412 -0.12 -6.18 -14.54
C LEU A 412 0.10 -4.99 -13.59
N SER A 413 -0.65 -3.89 -13.79
CA SER A 413 -0.61 -2.73 -12.90
C SER A 413 -1.00 -3.13 -11.47
N GLY A 414 -0.22 -2.67 -10.50
CA GLY A 414 -0.35 -3.05 -9.09
C GLY A 414 0.34 -4.36 -8.72
N GLN A 415 0.77 -5.19 -9.68
CA GLN A 415 1.64 -6.34 -9.41
C GLN A 415 3.11 -5.98 -9.56
N LEU A 416 3.46 -5.20 -10.60
CA LEU A 416 4.84 -4.76 -10.86
C LEU A 416 5.18 -3.44 -10.14
N LEU A 417 6.41 -3.34 -9.61
CA LEU A 417 6.99 -2.11 -9.06
C LEU A 417 7.22 -1.15 -10.23
N ASN A 418 6.33 -0.17 -10.39
CA ASN A 418 6.33 0.78 -11.51
C ASN A 418 6.17 0.12 -12.90
N ILE A 419 4.91 -0.07 -13.33
CA ILE A 419 4.60 -0.59 -14.66
C ILE A 419 5.20 0.26 -15.81
N GLY A 420 5.46 1.54 -15.55
CA GLY A 420 6.10 2.46 -16.49
C GLY A 420 7.45 1.96 -17.00
N ASP A 421 8.18 1.20 -16.18
CA ASP A 421 9.52 0.72 -16.53
C ASP A 421 9.47 -0.44 -17.54
N TYR A 422 8.36 -1.16 -17.60
CA TYR A 422 8.16 -2.33 -18.46
C TYR A 422 7.51 -1.97 -19.80
N VAL A 423 6.81 -0.85 -19.89
CA VAL A 423 6.11 -0.44 -21.11
C VAL A 423 6.98 0.45 -21.99
N VAL A 424 6.72 0.43 -23.30
CA VAL A 424 7.39 1.36 -24.22
C VAL A 424 6.90 2.78 -23.95
N SER A 425 7.81 3.67 -23.58
CA SER A 425 7.61 5.10 -23.38
C SER A 425 8.41 5.89 -24.44
N LYS A 426 8.24 7.21 -24.43
CA LYS A 426 8.79 8.13 -25.43
C LYS A 426 9.41 9.33 -24.73
N ASP A 427 10.63 9.72 -25.08
CA ASP A 427 11.26 10.95 -24.57
C ASP A 427 10.83 12.22 -25.34
N LYS A 428 11.42 13.34 -24.93
CA LYS A 428 11.29 14.66 -25.55
C LYS A 428 11.75 14.67 -27.02
N ASP A 429 12.69 13.80 -27.39
CA ASP A 429 13.26 13.72 -28.75
C ASP A 429 12.51 12.74 -29.67
N ASN A 430 11.42 12.13 -29.19
CA ASN A 430 10.64 11.10 -29.86
C ASN A 430 11.31 9.72 -29.97
N THR A 431 12.34 9.47 -29.17
CA THR A 431 12.96 8.16 -29.02
C THR A 431 12.08 7.27 -28.14
N LEU A 432 11.86 6.03 -28.60
CA LEU A 432 11.12 5.01 -27.87
C LEU A 432 12.08 4.12 -27.08
N PHE A 433 11.75 3.84 -25.82
CA PHE A 433 12.53 2.96 -24.94
C PHE A 433 11.64 2.26 -23.91
N ILE A 434 12.20 1.24 -23.29
CA ILE A 434 11.73 0.55 -22.09
C ILE A 434 12.78 0.85 -21.01
N HIS A 435 12.37 1.35 -19.85
CA HIS A 435 13.30 1.78 -18.81
C HIS A 435 13.83 0.65 -17.92
N LEU A 436 13.41 -0.59 -18.20
CA LEU A 436 13.86 -1.75 -17.46
C LEU A 436 15.36 -1.99 -17.64
N ASP A 437 16.05 -2.21 -16.52
CA ASP A 437 17.45 -2.59 -16.52
C ASP A 437 17.65 -3.91 -17.30
N SER A 438 18.63 -3.94 -18.19
CA SER A 438 18.94 -5.13 -19.01
C SER A 438 19.35 -6.36 -18.20
N SER A 439 19.83 -6.18 -16.96
CA SER A 439 20.11 -7.26 -16.01
C SER A 439 18.86 -8.00 -15.54
N LEU A 440 17.68 -7.39 -15.71
CA LEU A 440 16.39 -7.99 -15.36
C LEU A 440 15.73 -8.70 -16.52
N VAL A 441 16.39 -8.84 -17.67
CA VAL A 441 15.85 -9.53 -18.84
C VAL A 441 16.71 -10.73 -19.13
N GLU A 442 16.09 -11.91 -19.17
CA GLU A 442 16.74 -13.16 -19.50
C GLU A 442 16.00 -13.83 -20.67
N VAL A 443 16.76 -14.45 -21.57
CA VAL A 443 16.24 -15.14 -22.75
C VAL A 443 16.70 -16.59 -22.70
N LYS A 444 15.82 -17.52 -23.02
CA LYS A 444 16.18 -18.93 -23.12
C LYS A 444 17.08 -19.16 -24.33
N ASP A 445 18.30 -19.65 -24.08
CA ASP A 445 19.25 -19.99 -25.13
C ASP A 445 18.89 -21.33 -25.79
N GLY A 446 18.99 -21.39 -27.11
CA GLY A 446 18.64 -22.59 -27.88
C GLY A 446 19.68 -23.68 -27.90
N MET A 447 20.94 -23.34 -27.63
CA MET A 447 22.06 -24.28 -27.63
C MET A 447 22.21 -24.92 -26.25
N THR A 448 22.12 -24.14 -25.18
CA THR A 448 22.28 -24.66 -23.81
C THR A 448 20.96 -25.06 -23.16
N GLY A 449 19.85 -24.42 -23.56
CA GLY A 449 18.55 -24.60 -22.92
C GLY A 449 18.38 -23.80 -21.61
N ASP A 450 19.41 -23.06 -21.19
CA ASP A 450 19.42 -22.25 -19.98
C ASP A 450 18.85 -20.85 -20.22
N MET A 451 18.44 -20.18 -19.14
CA MET A 451 18.13 -18.75 -19.18
C MET A 451 19.43 -17.97 -19.09
N VAL A 452 19.67 -17.09 -20.06
CA VAL A 452 20.87 -16.25 -20.11
C VAL A 452 20.48 -14.77 -20.12
N PRO A 453 21.26 -13.87 -19.48
CA PRO A 453 21.01 -12.43 -19.53
C PRO A 453 20.90 -11.91 -20.97
N LEU A 454 19.99 -10.98 -21.23
CA LEU A 454 19.75 -10.42 -22.56
C LEU A 454 21.04 -9.86 -23.18
N THR A 455 21.88 -9.22 -22.38
CA THR A 455 23.17 -8.64 -22.83
C THR A 455 24.15 -9.69 -23.32
N GLU A 456 24.13 -10.90 -22.76
CA GLU A 456 24.94 -12.04 -23.17
C GLU A 456 24.31 -12.73 -24.38
N TRP A 457 23.01 -12.96 -24.33
CA TRP A 457 22.23 -13.55 -25.42
C TRP A 457 22.36 -12.76 -26.73
N ILE A 458 22.39 -11.43 -26.64
CA ILE A 458 22.65 -10.57 -27.80
C ILE A 458 24.04 -10.86 -28.36
N LYS A 459 25.10 -11.00 -27.55
CA LYS A 459 26.47 -11.19 -28.05
C LYS A 459 26.64 -12.51 -28.80
N THR A 460 26.02 -13.58 -28.31
CA THR A 460 26.02 -14.88 -28.97
C THR A 460 25.11 -14.91 -30.20
N SER A 461 23.96 -14.23 -30.14
CA SER A 461 23.02 -14.13 -31.27
C SER A 461 23.46 -13.11 -32.34
N SER A 462 24.41 -12.22 -32.04
CA SER A 462 25.00 -11.22 -32.97
C SER A 462 25.91 -11.85 -34.04
N GLN A 463 26.08 -13.17 -34.05
CA GLN A 463 26.76 -13.89 -35.12
C GLN A 463 25.84 -14.25 -36.31
N PHE A 464 24.58 -13.77 -36.35
CA PHE A 464 23.63 -14.02 -37.45
C PHE A 464 22.96 -12.77 -38.02
#